data_AF-A0A969R4Y8-F1
#
_entry.id   AF-A0A969R4Y8-F1
#
_cell.length_a   1.000
_cell.length_b   1.000
_cell.length_c   1.000
_cell.angle_alpha   90.00
_cell.angle_beta   90.00
_cell.angle_gamma   90.00
#
_symmetry.space_group_name_H-M   'P 1'
#
loop_
_entity.id
_entity.type
_entity.pdbx_description
1 polymer ?
#
loop_
_entity_poly.entity_id
_entity_poly.type
_entity_poly.pdbx_seq_one_letter_code
_entity_poly.pdbx_strand_id
1 'polypeptide(L)'
;MAEQLGLTLKTTSTTIRPSTATFVPPTGETELLLTKIWSAVLGIQQIGIRDNFFDLGGHSLLAILLFAQIEKETGKKLFLQSS
;
A
#
# COMPACT_ATOMS: atom_id res chain seq x y z
N MET A 1 -15.98 -35.32 27.02
CA MET A 1 -16.76 -34.72 25.92
C MET A 1 -17.04 -33.27 26.32
N ALA A 2 -16.29 -32.33 25.74
CA ALA A 2 -16.41 -30.85 25.78
C ALA A 2 -14.99 -30.24 25.90
N GLU A 3 -14.29 -30.17 24.77
CA GLU A 3 -13.13 -29.30 24.59
C GLU A 3 -13.63 -27.87 24.40
N GLN A 4 -13.33 -26.98 25.34
CA GLN A 4 -13.24 -25.55 25.06
C GLN A 4 -12.40 -24.94 26.18
N LEU A 5 -11.29 -24.31 25.80
CA LEU A 5 -10.72 -23.08 26.38
C LEU A 5 -9.32 -22.89 25.77
N GLY A 6 -9.31 -22.52 24.49
CA GLY A 6 -8.12 -22.12 23.74
C GLY A 6 -8.37 -20.81 23.02
N LEU A 7 -8.67 -19.73 23.77
CA LEU A 7 -8.83 -18.39 23.21
C LEU A 7 -7.67 -17.48 23.62
N THR A 8 -6.44 -17.87 23.29
CA THR A 8 -5.32 -16.93 23.22
C THR A 8 -5.32 -16.29 21.84
N LEU A 9 -6.26 -15.38 21.58
CA LEU A 9 -6.15 -14.47 20.45
C LEU A 9 -5.03 -13.46 20.77
N LYS A 10 -3.79 -13.89 20.53
CA LYS A 10 -2.68 -12.99 20.23
C LYS A 10 -2.92 -12.48 18.81
N THR A 11 -3.84 -11.54 18.63
CA THR A 11 -3.97 -10.84 17.35
C THR A 11 -3.56 -9.41 17.59
N THR A 12 -2.24 -9.22 17.67
CA THR A 12 -1.61 -8.03 17.10
C THR A 12 -2.34 -7.71 15.80
N SER A 13 -2.91 -6.51 15.71
CA SER A 13 -3.48 -5.97 14.47
C SER A 13 -2.35 -5.79 13.45
N THR A 14 -1.89 -6.90 12.89
CA THR A 14 -1.01 -6.96 11.73
C THR A 14 -1.95 -7.17 10.56
N THR A 15 -2.26 -6.08 9.86
CA THR A 15 -2.99 -6.07 8.60
C THR A 15 -2.42 -7.14 7.67
N ILE A 16 -3.13 -8.26 7.56
CA ILE A 16 -2.77 -9.37 6.68
C ILE A 16 -3.09 -8.92 5.25
N ARG A 17 -2.07 -8.80 4.40
CA ARG A 17 -2.21 -8.45 2.98
C ARG A 17 -3.01 -9.58 2.28
N PRO A 18 -4.08 -9.28 1.53
CA PRO A 18 -4.77 -10.29 0.74
C PRO A 18 -3.77 -10.89 -0.27
N SER A 19 -3.59 -12.21 -0.17
CA SER A 19 -2.45 -12.92 -0.73
C SER A 19 -2.73 -13.38 -2.17
N THR A 20 -2.47 -12.51 -3.16
CA THR A 20 -2.29 -12.91 -4.57
C THR A 20 -1.17 -12.15 -5.31
N ALA A 21 -0.67 -11.03 -4.77
CA ALA A 21 0.44 -10.28 -5.37
C ALA A 21 1.79 -10.64 -4.73
N THR A 22 2.73 -11.14 -5.54
CA THR A 22 4.12 -11.32 -5.13
C THR A 22 4.69 -9.99 -4.67
N PHE A 23 5.07 -9.87 -3.39
CA PHE A 23 5.76 -8.68 -2.90
C PHE A 23 7.09 -8.53 -3.64
N VAL A 24 7.21 -7.46 -4.42
CA VAL A 24 8.44 -7.12 -5.12
C VAL A 24 8.98 -5.83 -4.51
N PRO A 25 10.17 -5.87 -3.88
CA PRO A 25 10.75 -4.67 -3.31
C PRO A 25 11.10 -3.67 -4.42
N PRO A 26 11.05 -2.36 -4.12
CA PRO A 26 11.55 -1.35 -5.04
C PRO A 26 13.05 -1.57 -5.31
N THR A 27 13.44 -1.57 -6.57
CA THR A 27 14.82 -1.76 -7.02
C THR A 27 15.47 -0.47 -7.50
N GLY A 28 14.66 0.47 -8.00
CA GLY A 28 15.10 1.80 -8.45
C GLY A 28 14.79 2.91 -7.45
N GLU A 29 15.50 4.03 -7.58
CA GLU A 29 15.29 5.24 -6.76
C GLU A 29 13.87 5.80 -6.90
N THR A 30 13.33 5.81 -8.12
CA THR A 30 11.96 6.25 -8.39
C THR A 30 10.93 5.33 -7.74
N GLU A 31 11.14 4.01 -7.80
CA GLU A 31 10.27 3.02 -7.16
C GLU A 31 10.30 3.15 -5.64
N LEU A 32 11.47 3.40 -5.07
CA LEU A 32 11.64 3.60 -3.63
C LEU A 32 10.94 4.89 -3.16
N LEU A 33 11.03 5.95 -3.95
CA LEU A 33 10.29 7.18 -3.70
C LEU A 33 8.78 6.94 -3.78
N LEU A 34 8.30 6.24 -4.81
CA LEU A 34 6.88 5.94 -4.97
C LEU A 34 6.34 5.07 -3.82
N THR A 35 7.02 3.97 -3.48
CA THR A 35 6.63 3.10 -2.36
C THR A 35 6.60 3.84 -1.03
N LYS A 36 7.54 4.78 -0.80
CA LYS A 36 7.54 5.63 0.39
C LYS A 36 6.34 6.59 0.44
N ILE A 37 6.01 7.22 -0.68
CA ILE A 37 4.82 8.08 -0.77
C ILE A 37 3.55 7.25 -0.56
N TRP A 38 3.44 6.10 -1.22
CA TRP A 38 2.33 5.18 -1.05
C TRP A 38 2.19 4.74 0.40
N SER A 39 3.31 4.44 1.07
CA SER A 39 3.34 4.05 2.48
C SER A 39 2.79 5.15 3.38
N ALA A 40 3.15 6.41 3.10
CA ALA A 40 2.65 7.57 3.83
C ALA A 40 1.15 7.83 3.59
N VAL A 41 0.65 7.60 2.37
CA VAL A 41 -0.76 7.83 2.02
C VAL A 41 -1.67 6.72 2.52
N LEU A 42 -1.25 5.45 2.37
CA LEU A 42 -2.03 4.27 2.77
C LEU A 42 -1.81 3.88 4.24
N GLY A 43 -0.73 4.35 4.87
CA GLY A 43 -0.34 3.94 6.22
C GLY A 43 0.21 2.50 6.30
N ILE A 44 0.70 1.95 5.19
CA ILE A 44 1.16 0.55 5.08
C ILE A 44 2.68 0.53 4.91
N GLN A 45 3.41 -0.16 5.80
CA GLN A 45 4.88 -0.23 5.75
C GLN A 45 5.44 -1.12 4.62
N GLN A 46 4.69 -2.11 4.13
CA GLN A 46 5.16 -3.09 3.15
C GLN A 46 4.37 -2.99 1.84
N ILE A 47 4.80 -2.05 1.00
CA ILE A 47 4.25 -1.84 -0.34
C ILE A 47 5.31 -2.25 -1.35
N GLY A 48 4.97 -3.25 -2.16
CA GLY A 48 5.74 -3.69 -3.30
C GLY A 48 5.34 -2.93 -4.56
N ILE A 49 6.25 -2.86 -5.53
CA ILE A 49 6.02 -2.17 -6.80
C ILE A 49 4.94 -2.83 -7.68
N ARG A 50 4.56 -4.07 -7.36
CA ARG A 50 3.51 -4.83 -8.04
C ARG A 50 2.19 -4.86 -7.28
N ASP A 51 2.13 -4.18 -6.14
CA ASP A 51 0.88 -4.11 -5.38
C ASP A 51 -0.11 -3.19 -6.06
N ASN A 52 -1.36 -3.61 -6.04
CA ASN A 52 -2.44 -2.79 -6.54
C ASN A 52 -2.90 -1.83 -5.44
N PHE A 53 -2.89 -0.53 -5.75
CA PHE A 53 -3.34 0.53 -4.84
C PHE A 53 -4.73 0.26 -4.27
N PHE A 54 -5.68 -0.20 -5.09
CA PHE A 54 -7.06 -0.44 -4.68
C PHE A 54 -7.21 -1.66 -3.78
N ASP A 55 -6.40 -2.69 -4.00
CA ASP A 55 -6.39 -3.92 -3.20
C ASP A 55 -5.82 -3.69 -1.79
N LEU A 56 -4.90 -2.73 -1.66
CA LEU A 56 -4.37 -2.25 -0.39
C LEU A 56 -5.35 -1.37 0.41
N GLY A 57 -6.58 -1.16 -0.08
CA GLY A 57 -7.56 -0.25 0.53
C GLY A 57 -7.47 1.19 0.04
N GLY A 58 -6.70 1.44 -1.03
CA GLY A 58 -6.67 2.72 -1.72
C GLY A 58 -7.99 3.02 -2.42
N HIS A 59 -8.41 4.28 -2.38
CA HIS A 59 -9.62 4.75 -3.07
C HIS A 59 -9.36 6.10 -3.74
N SER A 60 -10.30 6.59 -4.54
CA SER A 60 -10.12 7.76 -5.42
C SER A 60 -9.57 8.99 -4.70
N LEU A 61 -10.03 9.27 -3.47
CA LEU A 61 -9.50 10.37 -2.67
C LEU A 61 -8.01 10.18 -2.30
N LEU A 62 -7.62 8.97 -1.86
CA LEU A 62 -6.22 8.66 -1.58
C LEU A 62 -5.38 8.70 -2.86
N ALA A 63 -5.93 8.29 -4.00
CA ALA A 63 -5.24 8.41 -5.29
C ALA A 63 -4.94 9.88 -5.61
N ILE A 64 -5.90 10.80 -5.42
CA ILE A 64 -5.68 12.24 -5.63
C ILE A 64 -4.58 12.77 -4.71
N LEU A 65 -4.61 12.41 -3.42
CA LEU A 65 -3.56 12.81 -2.46
C LEU A 65 -2.19 12.25 -2.84
N LEU A 66 -2.16 11.01 -3.31
CA LEU A 66 -0.97 10.34 -3.81
C LEU A 66 -0.39 11.10 -5.01
N PHE A 67 -1.21 11.43 -6.02
CA PHE A 67 -0.78 12.20 -7.18
C PHE A 67 -0.21 13.56 -6.77
N ALA A 68 -0.91 14.31 -5.91
CA ALA A 68 -0.43 15.60 -5.42
C ALA A 68 0.93 15.50 -4.71
N GLN A 69 1.15 14.43 -3.93
CA GLN A 69 2.41 14.20 -3.24
C GLN A 69 3.52 13.79 -4.22
N ILE A 70 3.23 12.96 -5.23
CA ILE A 70 4.22 12.61 -6.26
C ILE A 70 4.60 13.85 -7.09
N GLU A 71 3.64 14.68 -7.47
CA GLU A 71 3.90 15.93 -8.18
C GLU A 71 4.79 16.87 -7.35
N LYS A 72 4.57 16.93 -6.03
CA LYS A 72 5.39 17.73 -5.10
C LYS A 72 6.82 17.21 -4.99
N GLU A 73 7.01 15.90 -4.88
CA GLU A 73 8.34 15.30 -4.70
C GLU A 73 9.14 15.23 -6.00
N THR A 74 8.46 15.00 -7.14
CA THR A 74 9.12 14.86 -8.44
C THR A 74 9.19 16.18 -9.22
N GLY A 75 8.39 17.18 -8.83
CA GLY A 75 8.23 18.43 -9.58
C GLY A 75 7.61 18.25 -10.98
N LYS A 76 7.19 17.03 -11.34
CA LYS A 76 6.63 16.68 -12.64
C LYS A 76 5.11 16.61 -12.52
N LYS A 77 4.41 17.31 -13.40
CA LYS A 77 2.95 17.29 -13.46
C LYS A 77 2.49 15.94 -14.02
N LEU A 78 1.75 15.18 -13.21
CA LEU A 78 1.26 13.87 -13.60
C LEU A 78 -0.19 14.01 -14.08
N PHE A 79 -0.42 13.77 -15.36
CA PHE A 79 -1.76 13.78 -15.93
C PHE A 79 -2.37 12.38 -15.80
N LEU A 80 -3.51 12.27 -15.11
CA LEU A 80 -4.36 11.09 -15.15
C LEU A 80 -4.83 10.91 -16.60
N GLN A 81 -4.21 9.99 -17.34
CA GLN A 81 -4.65 9.63 -18.68
C GLN A 81 -5.90 8.76 -18.56
N SER A 82 -7.03 9.25 -19.08
CA SER A 82 -8.20 8.43 -19.37
C SER A 82 -7.93 7.72 -20.69
N SER A 83 -7.69 6.41 -20.67
CA SER A 83 -7.70 5.55 -21.86
C SER A 83 -8.68 4.41 -21.66
#